data_AF-A0A7K3H934-F1
#
_entry.id   AF-A0A7K3H934-F1
#
_cell.length_a   1.000
_cell.length_b   1.000
_cell.length_c   1.000
_cell.angle_alpha   90.00
_cell.angle_beta   90.00
_cell.angle_gamma   90.00
#
_symmetry.space_group_name_H-M   'P 1'
#
loop_
_entity.id
_entity.type
_entity.pdbx_description
1 polymer ?
#
loop_
_entity_poly.entity_id
_entity_poly.type
_entity_poly.pdbx_seq_one_letter_code
_entity_poly.pdbx_strand_id
1 'polypeptide(L)'
;MTRMLVLKCLSDETGDDAGDIVAQGFVDVDDREFLNIVNRLEGYFDCTLSLRSRPGRRLVVQDLVELVTEATGHGPREVRHG
;
A
#
# COMPACT_ATOMS: atom_id res chain seq x y z
N MET A 1 13.06 0.25 -3.61
CA MET A 1 12.11 0.43 -4.73
C MET A 1 10.67 0.52 -4.23
N THR A 2 10.27 -0.35 -3.29
CA THR A 2 8.94 -0.40 -2.65
C THR A 2 8.41 0.97 -2.22
N ARG A 3 9.19 1.72 -1.43
CA ARG A 3 8.79 3.08 -0.97
C ARG A 3 8.45 4.04 -2.10
N MET A 4 9.19 4.01 -3.21
CA MET A 4 8.97 4.92 -4.33
C MET A 4 7.65 4.62 -5.05
N LEU A 5 7.32 3.34 -5.24
CA LEU A 5 6.06 2.92 -5.85
C LEU A 5 4.86 3.16 -4.92
N VAL A 6 5.05 2.99 -3.60
CA VAL A 6 4.02 3.36 -2.61
C VAL A 6 3.73 4.86 -2.69
N LEU A 7 4.76 5.72 -2.63
CA LEU A 7 4.59 7.16 -2.72
C LEU A 7 3.94 7.60 -4.04
N LYS A 8 4.38 7.01 -5.16
CA LYS A 8 3.76 7.26 -6.47
C LYS A 8 2.28 6.88 -6.46
N CYS A 9 1.93 5.70 -5.93
CA CYS A 9 0.55 5.25 -5.84
C CYS A 9 -0.30 6.21 -5.00
N LEU A 10 0.21 6.69 -3.86
CA LEU A 10 -0.52 7.62 -3.01
C LEU A 10 -0.75 8.95 -3.73
N SER A 11 0.30 9.52 -4.34
CA SER A 11 0.20 10.76 -5.10
C SER A 11 -0.76 10.64 -6.29
N ASP A 12 -0.71 9.53 -7.04
CA ASP A 12 -1.58 9.28 -8.19
C ASP A 12 -3.08 9.19 -7.79
N GLU A 13 -3.39 8.59 -6.63
CA GLU A 13 -4.78 8.34 -6.20
C GLU A 13 -5.40 9.48 -5.40
N THR A 14 -4.60 10.20 -4.60
CA THR A 14 -5.06 11.33 -3.76
C THR A 14 -4.94 12.67 -4.47
N GLY A 15 -4.06 12.77 -5.47
CA GLY A 15 -3.68 14.04 -6.10
C GLY A 15 -2.71 14.89 -5.27
N ASP A 16 -2.29 14.42 -4.08
CA ASP A 16 -1.34 15.11 -3.23
C ASP A 16 0.08 15.07 -3.83
N ASP A 17 0.88 16.10 -3.54
CA ASP A 17 2.28 16.14 -3.94
C ASP A 17 3.11 15.12 -3.16
N ALA A 18 3.97 14.37 -3.87
CA ALA A 18 4.77 13.33 -3.25
C ALA A 18 5.75 13.87 -2.18
N GLY A 19 6.23 15.11 -2.33
CA GLY A 19 7.08 15.79 -1.35
C GLY A 19 6.33 16.10 -0.06
N ASP A 20 5.08 16.58 -0.17
CA ASP A 20 4.21 16.83 0.98
C ASP A 20 3.87 15.53 1.72
N ILE A 21 3.53 14.47 0.99
CA ILE A 21 3.28 13.13 1.56
C ILE A 21 4.52 12.62 2.30
N VAL A 22 5.73 12.84 1.77
CA VAL A 22 6.98 12.45 2.42
C VAL A 22 7.23 13.26 3.70
N ALA A 23 6.98 14.56 3.66
CA ALA A 23 7.16 15.43 4.82
C ALA A 23 6.18 15.10 5.96
N GLN A 24 4.93 14.79 5.61
CA GLN A 24 3.86 14.45 6.55
C GLN A 24 3.92 13.00 7.04
N GLY A 25 4.36 12.07 6.18
CA GLY A 25 4.50 10.65 6.48
C GLY A 25 3.21 9.84 6.38
N PHE A 26 2.08 10.47 6.06
CA PHE A 26 0.78 9.82 5.88
C PHE A 26 -0.12 10.62 4.93
N VAL A 27 -1.17 9.98 4.43
CA VAL A 27 -2.31 10.63 3.74
C VAL A 27 -3.62 10.26 4.43
N ASP A 28 -4.55 11.21 4.48
CA ASP A 28 -5.93 10.94 4.91
C ASP A 28 -6.79 10.71 3.65
N VAL A 29 -7.58 9.64 3.64
CA VAL A 29 -8.33 9.17 2.47
C VAL A 29 -9.75 8.77 2.84
N ASP A 30 -10.65 8.86 1.87
CA ASP A 30 -11.98 8.27 1.99
C ASP A 30 -11.99 6.77 1.65
N ASP A 31 -13.13 6.11 1.88
CA ASP A 31 -13.26 4.66 1.70
C ASP A 31 -13.03 4.22 0.23
N ARG A 32 -13.38 5.07 -0.74
CA ARG A 32 -13.19 4.78 -2.17
C ARG A 32 -11.72 4.91 -2.55
N GLU A 33 -11.08 5.99 -2.14
CA GLU A 33 -9.64 6.21 -2.33
C GLU A 33 -8.83 5.09 -1.69
N PHE A 34 -9.17 4.70 -0.45
CA PHE A 34 -8.56 3.58 0.25
C PHE A 34 -8.61 2.29 -0.57
N LEU A 35 -9.78 1.92 -1.09
CA LEU A 35 -9.94 0.71 -1.90
C LEU A 35 -9.13 0.78 -3.21
N ASN A 36 -9.09 1.93 -3.87
CA ASN A 36 -8.31 2.10 -5.09
C ASN A 36 -6.80 1.96 -4.82
N ILE A 37 -6.29 2.60 -3.77
CA ILE A 37 -4.90 2.52 -3.37
C ILE A 37 -4.52 1.07 -3.05
N VAL A 38 -5.32 0.35 -2.26
CA VAL A 38 -5.07 -1.06 -1.93
C VAL A 38 -5.02 -1.90 -3.20
N ASN A 39 -6.01 -1.78 -4.09
CA ASN A 39 -6.04 -2.53 -5.35
C ASN A 39 -4.83 -2.25 -6.24
N ARG A 40 -4.41 -0.99 -6.32
CA ARG A 40 -3.28 -0.57 -7.15
C ARG A 40 -1.94 -1.02 -6.59
N LEU A 41 -1.77 -0.99 -5.26
CA LEU A 41 -0.60 -1.56 -4.59
C LEU A 41 -0.54 -3.09 -4.77
N GLU A 42 -1.65 -3.80 -4.56
CA GLU A 42 -1.73 -5.25 -4.81
C GLU A 42 -1.34 -5.59 -6.26
N GLY A 43 -1.79 -4.80 -7.24
CA GLY A 43 -1.42 -4.96 -8.65
C GLY A 43 0.03 -4.60 -8.99
N TYR A 44 0.63 -3.59 -8.34
CA TYR A 44 2.03 -3.22 -8.55
C TYR A 44 3.02 -4.26 -8.05
N PHE A 45 2.64 -4.95 -6.98
CA PHE A 45 3.54 -5.85 -6.26
C PHE A 45 3.15 -7.33 -6.41
N ASP A 46 2.10 -7.63 -7.20
CA ASP A 46 1.55 -8.98 -7.39
C ASP A 46 1.32 -9.70 -6.05
N CYS A 47 0.71 -9.00 -5.09
CA CYS A 47 0.55 -9.47 -3.71
C CYS A 47 -0.87 -9.20 -3.17
N THR A 48 -1.16 -9.72 -1.98
CA THR A 48 -2.42 -9.46 -1.25
C THR A 48 -2.10 -8.86 0.11
N LEU A 49 -2.65 -7.67 0.39
CA LEU A 49 -2.36 -6.92 1.63
C LEU A 49 -3.41 -7.14 2.73
N SER A 50 -4.55 -7.76 2.41
CA SER A 50 -5.64 -8.08 3.34
C SER A 50 -6.10 -6.89 4.23
N LEU A 51 -5.96 -5.65 3.74
CA LEU A 51 -6.27 -4.43 4.49
C LEU A 51 -7.76 -4.05 4.51
N ARG A 52 -8.58 -4.70 3.68
CA ARG A 52 -10.00 -4.36 3.46
C ARG A 52 -10.89 -4.55 4.70
N SER A 53 -10.41 -5.22 5.74
CA SER A 53 -11.12 -5.44 7.01
C SER A 53 -10.89 -4.33 8.04
N ARG A 54 -10.03 -3.33 7.75
CA ARG A 54 -9.77 -2.19 8.64
C ARG A 54 -10.35 -0.91 8.04
N PRO A 55 -11.16 -0.14 8.78
CA PRO A 55 -11.53 1.21 8.36
C PRO A 55 -10.27 2.08 8.39
N GLY A 56 -9.68 2.33 7.23
CA GLY A 56 -8.45 3.09 7.09
C GLY A 56 -8.73 4.47 6.52
N ARG A 57 -9.00 5.46 7.37
CA ARG A 57 -9.03 6.87 6.94
C ARG A 57 -7.65 7.50 6.82
N ARG A 58 -6.63 6.84 7.37
CA ARG A 58 -5.25 7.33 7.37
C ARG A 58 -4.32 6.21 6.92
N LEU A 59 -3.55 6.47 5.88
CA LEU A 59 -2.54 5.58 5.33
C LEU A 59 -1.16 6.12 5.67
N VAL A 60 -0.46 5.44 6.58
CA VAL A 60 0.92 5.77 6.94
C VAL A 60 1.86 5.15 5.90
N VAL A 61 2.74 5.98 5.33
CA VAL A 61 3.64 5.57 4.24
C VAL A 61 4.55 4.43 4.69
N GLN A 62 5.11 4.52 5.90
CA GLN A 62 6.01 3.51 6.44
C GLN A 62 5.30 2.16 6.62
N ASP A 63 4.12 2.14 7.23
CA ASP A 63 3.32 0.94 7.43
C ASP A 63 2.98 0.26 6.09
N LEU A 64 2.59 1.03 5.08
CA LEU A 64 2.34 0.49 3.74
C LEU A 64 3.58 -0.13 3.12
N VAL A 65 4.74 0.50 3.28
CA VAL A 65 6.02 -0.04 2.78
C VAL A 65 6.37 -1.34 3.48
N GLU A 66 6.20 -1.41 4.80
CA GLU A 66 6.45 -2.61 5.59
C GLU A 66 5.51 -3.74 5.17
N LEU A 67 4.20 -3.48 5.09
CA LEU A 67 3.20 -4.45 4.67
C LEU A 67 3.49 -5.02 3.27
N VAL A 68 3.80 -4.15 2.31
CA VAL A 68 4.15 -4.60 0.95
C VAL A 68 5.46 -5.39 0.97
N THR A 69 6.45 -4.97 1.75
CA THR A 69 7.73 -5.68 1.86
C THR A 69 7.55 -7.05 2.50
N GLU A 70 6.69 -7.18 3.50
CA GLU A 70 6.35 -8.47 4.12
C GLU A 70 5.61 -9.39 3.14
N ALA A 71 4.63 -8.84 2.42
CA ALA A 71 3.81 -9.58 1.46
C ALA A 71 4.60 -10.03 0.21
N THR A 72 5.62 -9.28 -0.20
CA THR A 72 6.49 -9.61 -1.35
C THR A 72 7.77 -10.34 -0.97
N GLY A 73 8.25 -10.16 0.26
CA GLY A 73 9.45 -10.83 0.79
C GLY A 73 9.22 -12.29 1.18
N HIS A 74 7.99 -12.67 1.49
CA HIS A 74 7.55 -14.06 1.53
C HIS A 74 6.94 -14.42 0.18
N GLY A 75 7.74 -14.98 -0.74
CA GLY A 75 7.21 -15.68 -1.91
C GLY A 75 6.14 -16.73 -1.50
N PRO A 76 5.28 -17.18 -2.43
CA PRO A 76 4.16 -18.04 -2.10
C PRO A 76 4.66 -19.20 -1.24
N ARG A 77 4.12 -19.33 -0.03
CA ARG A 77 4.28 -20.54 0.79
C ARG A 77 3.80 -21.67 -0.10
N GLU A 78 4.72 -22.39 -0.74
CA GLU A 78 4.41 -23.63 -1.45
C GLU A 78 3.62 -24.48 -0.48
N VAL A 79 2.33 -24.64 -0.77
CA VAL A 79 1.49 -25.65 -0.15
C VAL A 79 2.08 -26.99 -0.54
N ARG A 80 3.02 -27.49 0.28
CA ARG A 80 3.48 -28.87 0.23
C ARG A 80 2.30 -29.74 0.64
N HIS A 81 1.46 -30.10 -0.32
CA HIS A 81 0.60 -31.27 -0.19
C HIS A 81 1.51 -32.50 -0.27
N GLY A 82 1.75 -33.09 0.90
CA GLY A 82 2.22 -34.48 1.01
C GLY A 82 1.08 -35.46 0.76
#